data_AF-A0A7S1RMX8-F1
#
_entry.id   AF-A0A7S1RMX8-F1
#
_cell.length_a   1.000
_cell.length_b   1.000
_cell.length_c   1.000
_cell.angle_alpha   90.00
_cell.angle_beta   90.00
_cell.angle_gamma   90.00
#
_symmetry.space_group_name_H-M   'P 1'
#
loop_
_entity.id
_entity.type
_entity.pdbx_description
1 polymer ?
#
loop_
_entity_poly.entity_id
_entity_poly.type
_entity_poly.pdbx_seq_one_letter_code
_entity_poly.pdbx_strand_id
1 'polypeptide(L)'
;IGYGMNDDMPYDHIGGTNVAILGNGAFAVENVRTCCELGAQLCYLVTRRKNLPSPRVPCWFVHQGPTPTPGRMVLDMFKPMFDLAGMGDPWEYWGVHAPQDRSRATIIQNSRFGIGDVTFLALVWGKMEYVESTVKRFARHTVHLN
;
A
#
# COMPACT_ATOMS: atom_id res chain seq x y z
N ILE A 1 -4.97 -15.63 12.92
CA ILE A 1 -5.47 -14.56 12.03
C ILE A 1 -6.13 -13.54 12.94
N GLY A 2 -5.58 -12.33 13.00
CA GLY A 2 -6.19 -11.19 13.70
C GLY A 2 -6.82 -10.22 12.70
N TYR A 3 -7.61 -9.30 13.20
CA TYR A 3 -8.11 -8.15 12.45
C TYR A 3 -6.98 -7.10 12.23
N GLY A 4 -5.94 -7.12 13.06
CA GLY A 4 -4.75 -6.27 12.94
C GLY A 4 -5.01 -4.85 13.43
N MET A 5 -5.70 -4.74 14.57
CA MET A 5 -5.99 -3.48 15.26
C MET A 5 -5.95 -3.69 16.77
N ASN A 6 -5.35 -2.74 17.50
CA ASN A 6 -5.14 -2.81 18.94
C ASN A 6 -4.32 -4.07 19.32
N ASP A 7 -4.70 -4.77 20.40
CA ASP A 7 -3.96 -5.91 20.96
C ASP A 7 -4.43 -7.27 20.41
N ASP A 8 -5.08 -7.26 19.24
CA ASP A 8 -5.69 -8.47 18.67
C ASP A 8 -4.69 -9.40 17.96
N MET A 9 -3.42 -8.98 17.90
CA MET A 9 -2.30 -9.73 17.35
C MET A 9 -1.18 -9.82 18.40
N PRO A 10 -0.61 -11.01 18.67
CA PRO A 10 0.48 -11.14 19.62
C PRO A 10 1.79 -10.60 19.00
N TYR A 11 2.05 -9.32 19.23
CA TYR A 11 3.20 -8.59 18.69
C TYR A 11 4.56 -9.17 19.11
N ASP A 12 4.62 -9.86 20.26
CA ASP A 12 5.82 -10.50 20.81
C ASP A 12 6.42 -11.59 19.90
N HIS A 13 5.64 -12.11 18.94
CA HIS A 13 6.05 -13.20 18.06
C HIS A 13 6.38 -12.76 16.64
N ILE A 14 6.41 -11.45 16.36
CA ILE A 14 6.65 -10.94 15.00
C ILE A 14 8.13 -10.97 14.61
N GLY A 15 9.02 -10.72 15.58
CA GLY A 15 10.46 -10.62 15.32
C GLY A 15 11.04 -11.84 14.59
N GLY A 16 11.70 -11.59 13.46
CA GLY A 16 12.31 -12.64 12.63
C GLY A 16 11.31 -13.52 11.87
N THR A 17 10.01 -13.24 11.91
CA THR A 17 9.00 -14.04 11.21
C THR A 17 8.55 -13.40 9.90
N ASN A 18 7.96 -14.21 9.02
CA ASN A 18 7.27 -13.74 7.83
C ASN A 18 5.80 -13.49 8.16
N VAL A 19 5.30 -12.31 7.80
CA VAL A 19 3.91 -11.88 8.10
C VAL A 19 3.14 -11.71 6.80
N ALA A 20 1.90 -12.21 6.76
CA ALA A 20 0.98 -11.96 5.65
C ALA A 20 -0.10 -10.97 6.08
N ILE A 21 -0.21 -9.86 5.36
CA ILE A 21 -1.21 -8.80 5.57
C ILE A 21 -2.20 -8.88 4.40
N LEU A 22 -3.48 -9.06 4.72
CA LEU A 22 -4.52 -9.27 3.72
C LEU A 22 -5.34 -8.00 3.54
N GLY A 23 -5.33 -7.46 2.34
CA GLY A 23 -5.97 -6.19 2.01
C GLY A 23 -4.97 -5.06 1.84
N ASN A 24 -5.49 -3.88 1.52
CA ASN A 24 -4.68 -2.80 0.97
C ASN A 24 -5.28 -1.42 1.26
N GLY A 25 -5.66 -1.19 2.50
CA GLY A 25 -6.12 0.12 2.98
C GLY A 25 -5.07 0.77 3.87
N ALA A 26 -5.41 1.95 4.41
CA ALA A 26 -4.57 2.66 5.36
C ALA A 26 -4.05 1.78 6.52
N PHE A 27 -4.91 0.96 7.13
CA PHE A 27 -4.50 0.05 8.21
C PHE A 27 -3.51 -1.03 7.76
N ALA A 28 -3.58 -1.49 6.50
CA ALA A 28 -2.63 -2.47 6.00
C ALA A 28 -1.22 -1.87 5.92
N VAL A 29 -1.12 -0.61 5.51
CA VAL A 29 0.16 0.14 5.47
C VAL A 29 0.71 0.38 6.88
N GLU A 30 -0.14 0.71 7.85
CA GLU A 30 0.30 0.83 9.24
C GLU A 30 0.72 -0.52 9.84
N ASN A 31 0.06 -1.62 9.49
CA ASN A 31 0.51 -2.95 9.92
C ASN A 31 1.86 -3.33 9.30
N VAL A 32 2.15 -2.91 8.05
CA VAL A 32 3.49 -3.06 7.47
C VAL A 32 4.52 -2.29 8.30
N ARG A 33 4.21 -1.05 8.70
CA ARG A 33 5.06 -0.26 9.60
C ARG A 33 5.33 -1.02 10.89
N THR A 34 4.29 -1.44 11.60
CA THR A 34 4.42 -2.15 12.87
C THR A 34 5.24 -3.43 12.73
N CYS A 35 5.03 -4.21 11.67
CA CYS A 35 5.83 -5.40 11.41
C CYS A 35 7.32 -5.05 11.17
N CYS A 36 7.60 -3.99 10.42
CA CYS A 36 8.97 -3.53 10.20
C CYS A 36 9.63 -3.06 11.51
N GLU A 37 8.91 -2.30 12.34
CA GLU A 37 9.39 -1.79 13.63
C GLU A 37 9.68 -2.91 14.64
N LEU A 38 8.87 -3.98 14.61
CA LEU A 38 9.04 -5.18 15.45
C LEU A 38 10.02 -6.21 14.85
N GLY A 39 10.69 -5.87 13.76
CA GLY A 39 11.75 -6.69 13.18
C GLY A 39 11.24 -7.94 12.46
N ALA A 40 10.06 -7.90 11.85
CA ALA A 40 9.63 -8.94 10.91
C ALA A 40 10.69 -9.16 9.82
N GLN A 41 10.87 -10.40 9.41
CA GLN A 41 11.81 -10.74 8.35
C GLN A 41 11.31 -10.22 7.00
N LEU A 42 10.04 -10.48 6.68
CA LEU A 42 9.40 -10.09 5.43
C LEU A 42 7.88 -9.95 5.61
N CYS A 43 7.29 -8.91 5.02
CA CYS A 43 5.85 -8.69 4.98
C CYS A 43 5.29 -8.97 3.59
N TYR A 44 4.34 -9.90 3.47
CA TYR A 44 3.58 -10.12 2.24
C TYR A 44 2.28 -9.31 2.29
N LEU A 45 2.19 -8.24 1.51
CA LEU A 45 0.96 -7.46 1.37
C LEU A 45 0.13 -8.04 0.22
N VAL A 46 -0.86 -8.85 0.57
CA VAL A 46 -1.70 -9.57 -0.39
C VAL A 46 -2.98 -8.79 -0.66
N THR A 47 -3.24 -8.47 -1.92
CA THR A 47 -4.45 -7.74 -2.32
C THR A 47 -5.04 -8.28 -3.61
N ARG A 48 -6.36 -8.16 -3.76
CA ARG A 48 -7.05 -8.50 -5.03
C ARG A 48 -6.78 -7.49 -6.13
N ARG A 49 -6.55 -6.24 -5.75
CA ARG A 49 -6.26 -5.09 -6.63
C ARG A 49 -5.34 -4.13 -5.90
N LYS A 50 -4.38 -3.55 -6.60
CA LYS A 50 -3.52 -2.51 -6.01
C LYS A 50 -4.30 -1.20 -5.87
N ASN A 51 -4.42 -0.73 -4.64
CA ASN A 51 -4.78 0.64 -4.31
C ASN A 51 -3.55 1.53 -4.42
N LEU A 52 -3.77 2.84 -4.48
CA LEU A 52 -2.71 3.82 -4.59
C LEU A 52 -2.22 4.12 -3.16
N PRO A 53 -1.01 3.67 -2.74
CA PRO A 53 -0.38 4.31 -1.61
C PRO A 53 -0.03 5.75 -1.99
N SER A 54 -0.14 6.65 -1.02
CA SER A 54 0.12 8.07 -1.27
C SER A 54 1.39 8.49 -0.54
N PRO A 55 2.43 8.94 -1.26
CA PRO A 55 3.63 9.47 -0.60
C PRO A 55 3.31 10.69 0.27
N ARG A 56 4.09 10.89 1.32
CA ARG A 56 3.79 11.90 2.35
C ARG A 56 3.79 13.32 1.80
N VAL A 57 4.77 13.65 0.95
CA VAL A 57 4.96 15.02 0.41
C VAL A 57 3.80 15.45 -0.50
N PRO A 58 3.39 14.67 -1.52
CA PRO A 58 2.18 14.93 -2.29
C PRO A 58 0.94 15.11 -1.41
N CYS A 59 0.75 14.26 -0.39
CA CYS A 59 -0.37 14.45 0.56
C CYS A 59 -0.31 15.80 1.25
N TRP A 60 0.83 16.18 1.82
CA TRP A 60 0.99 17.47 2.47
C TRP A 60 0.68 18.62 1.52
N PHE A 61 1.13 18.54 0.26
CA PHE A 61 0.88 19.55 -0.77
C PHE A 61 -0.61 19.70 -1.09
N VAL A 62 -1.33 18.59 -1.26
CA VAL A 62 -2.77 18.62 -1.56
C VAL A 62 -3.58 19.34 -0.47
N HIS A 63 -3.09 19.35 0.78
CA HIS A 63 -3.73 20.03 1.90
C HIS A 63 -3.40 21.54 2.01
N GLN A 64 -2.49 22.08 1.20
CA GLN A 64 -2.10 23.51 1.28
C GLN A 64 -3.08 24.43 0.52
N GLY A 65 -3.81 23.91 -0.46
CA GLY A 65 -4.58 24.72 -1.40
C GLY A 65 -6.01 25.02 -0.92
N PRO A 66 -6.56 26.22 -1.21
CA PRO A 66 -7.98 26.50 -1.00
C PRO A 66 -8.87 25.77 -2.02
N THR A 67 -8.27 25.23 -3.08
CA THR A 67 -8.94 24.44 -4.11
C THR A 67 -8.35 23.03 -4.15
N PRO A 68 -9.16 22.00 -4.46
CA PRO A 68 -8.65 20.64 -4.61
C PRO A 68 -7.59 20.57 -5.70
N THR A 69 -6.45 19.93 -5.39
CA THR A 69 -5.39 19.72 -6.37
C THR A 69 -5.89 18.81 -7.51
N PRO A 70 -5.67 19.15 -8.79
CA PRO A 70 -6.08 18.31 -9.91
C PRO A 70 -5.47 16.90 -9.84
N GLY A 71 -6.30 15.86 -10.04
CA GLY A 71 -5.87 14.46 -9.93
C GLY A 71 -4.67 14.10 -10.83
N ARG A 72 -4.60 14.67 -12.04
CA ARG A 72 -3.44 14.53 -12.95
C ARG A 72 -2.14 14.94 -12.26
N MET A 73 -2.13 16.13 -11.65
CA MET A 73 -0.97 16.66 -10.96
C MET A 73 -0.57 15.77 -9.77
N VAL A 74 -1.55 15.24 -9.04
CA VAL A 74 -1.30 14.30 -7.93
C VAL A 74 -0.60 13.03 -8.42
N LEU A 75 -1.08 12.42 -9.51
CA LEU A 75 -0.47 11.22 -10.08
C LEU A 75 0.96 11.49 -10.59
N ASP A 76 1.19 12.64 -11.22
CA ASP A 76 2.52 13.06 -11.66
C ASP A 76 3.47 13.28 -10.47
N MET A 77 2.97 13.84 -9.35
CA MET A 77 3.74 13.97 -8.12
C MET A 77 4.05 12.63 -7.44
N PHE A 78 3.23 11.60 -7.65
CA PHE A 78 3.46 10.27 -7.08
C PHE A 78 4.56 9.51 -7.82
N LYS A 79 4.68 9.73 -9.13
CA LYS A 79 5.52 8.96 -10.04
C LYS A 79 6.95 8.69 -9.53
N PRO A 80 7.71 9.66 -9.00
CA PRO A 80 9.09 9.40 -8.57
C PRO A 80 9.21 8.30 -7.50
N MET A 81 8.26 8.23 -6.57
CA MET A 81 8.26 7.21 -5.51
C MET A 81 7.84 5.85 -6.03
N PHE A 82 6.89 5.82 -6.97
CA PHE A 82 6.44 4.59 -7.61
C PHE A 82 7.54 3.98 -8.48
N ASP A 83 8.25 4.80 -9.26
CA ASP A 83 9.38 4.39 -10.08
C ASP A 83 10.52 3.83 -9.19
N LEU A 84 10.86 4.53 -8.10
CA LEU A 84 11.89 4.10 -7.15
C LEU A 84 11.56 2.75 -6.48
N ALA A 85 10.29 2.55 -6.11
CA ALA A 85 9.84 1.33 -5.43
C ALA A 85 9.47 0.19 -6.39
N GLY A 86 9.68 0.35 -7.70
CA GLY A 86 9.31 -0.67 -8.69
C GLY A 86 7.81 -0.97 -8.77
N MET A 87 6.98 0.02 -8.44
CA MET A 87 5.52 -0.13 -8.33
C MET A 87 4.76 0.12 -9.65
N GLY A 88 5.48 0.46 -10.72
CA GLY A 88 4.91 0.78 -12.04
C GLY A 88 4.29 2.16 -12.11
N ASP A 89 3.59 2.44 -13.21
CA ASP A 89 2.97 3.75 -13.44
C ASP A 89 1.71 3.92 -12.55
N PRO A 90 1.63 4.93 -11.66
CA PRO A 90 0.44 5.16 -10.83
C PRO A 90 -0.83 5.40 -11.66
N TRP A 91 -0.71 5.84 -12.92
CA TRP A 91 -1.85 6.03 -13.82
C TRP A 91 -2.55 4.73 -14.24
N GLU A 92 -1.86 3.59 -14.12
CA GLU A 92 -2.38 2.27 -14.53
C GLU A 92 -3.12 1.55 -13.40
N TYR A 93 -3.18 2.16 -12.21
CA TYR A 93 -3.82 1.56 -11.05
C TYR A 93 -5.34 1.52 -11.25
N TRP A 94 -5.97 0.44 -10.79
CA TRP A 94 -7.40 0.18 -11.02
C TRP A 94 -8.34 1.33 -10.61
N GLY A 95 -7.99 2.07 -9.56
CA GLY A 95 -8.78 3.20 -9.07
C GLY A 95 -8.58 4.51 -9.84
N VAL A 96 -7.77 4.54 -10.90
CA VAL A 96 -7.51 5.72 -11.72
C VAL A 96 -8.33 5.68 -12.98
N HIS A 97 -9.12 6.73 -13.20
CA HIS A 97 -9.94 6.90 -14.38
C HIS A 97 -9.50 8.17 -15.11
N ALA A 98 -8.95 7.99 -16.31
CA ALA A 98 -8.45 9.08 -17.14
C ALA A 98 -8.70 8.80 -18.63
N PRO A 99 -8.89 9.85 -19.46
CA PRO A 99 -8.82 9.73 -20.91
C PRO A 99 -7.41 9.29 -21.37
N GLN A 100 -7.32 8.78 -22.60
CA GLN A 100 -6.06 8.30 -23.19
C GLN A 100 -4.97 9.37 -23.25
N ASP A 101 -5.35 10.64 -23.45
CA ASP A 101 -4.45 11.78 -23.49
C ASP A 101 -3.94 12.23 -22.10
N ARG A 102 -4.40 11.57 -21.03
CA ARG A 102 -4.09 11.89 -19.62
C ARG A 102 -4.31 13.37 -19.27
N SER A 103 -5.21 14.05 -19.98
CA SER A 103 -5.49 15.48 -19.79
C SER A 103 -6.05 15.80 -18.40
N ARG A 104 -6.79 14.85 -17.82
CA ARG A 104 -7.40 14.89 -16.47
C ARG A 104 -7.37 13.51 -15.84
N ALA A 105 -7.61 13.42 -14.53
CA ALA A 105 -7.77 12.15 -13.84
C ALA A 105 -8.77 12.27 -12.69
N THR A 106 -9.55 11.21 -12.48
CA THR A 106 -10.39 11.01 -11.30
C THR A 106 -9.92 9.76 -10.59
N ILE A 107 -9.65 9.87 -9.29
CA ILE A 107 -9.20 8.75 -8.46
C ILE A 107 -10.39 8.29 -7.61
N ILE A 108 -10.83 7.05 -7.80
CA ILE A 108 -11.97 6.46 -7.11
C ILE A 108 -11.50 5.19 -6.40
N GLN A 109 -11.45 5.25 -5.06
CA GLN A 109 -11.05 4.12 -4.23
C GLN A 109 -11.97 4.02 -3.01
N ASN A 110 -12.42 2.80 -2.70
CA ASN A 110 -13.32 2.54 -1.57
C ASN A 110 -12.59 2.59 -0.23
N SER A 111 -11.30 2.29 -0.22
CA SER A 111 -10.45 2.39 0.96
C SER A 111 -9.75 3.74 1.02
N ARG A 112 -9.54 4.25 2.23
CA ARG A 112 -8.67 5.40 2.45
C ARG A 112 -7.25 5.11 1.98
N PHE A 113 -6.59 6.12 1.41
CA PHE A 113 -5.18 6.08 1.05
C PHE A 113 -4.32 5.69 2.26
N GLY A 114 -3.40 4.77 2.08
CA GLY A 114 -2.27 4.61 2.99
C GLY A 114 -1.31 5.77 2.78
N ILE A 115 -1.41 6.79 3.63
CA ILE A 115 -0.60 7.99 3.54
C ILE A 115 0.71 7.76 4.28
N GLY A 116 1.82 7.75 3.55
CA GLY A 116 3.16 7.64 4.14
C GLY A 116 4.13 6.92 3.23
N ASP A 117 5.41 7.05 3.56
CA ASP A 117 6.47 6.54 2.70
C ASP A 117 6.84 5.08 3.01
N VAL A 118 6.23 4.48 4.05
CA VAL A 118 6.56 3.14 4.55
C VAL A 118 6.41 2.07 3.49
N THR A 119 5.31 2.07 2.72
CA THR A 119 5.11 1.07 1.65
C THR A 119 6.25 1.10 0.64
N PHE A 120 6.64 2.30 0.21
CA PHE A 120 7.72 2.49 -0.76
C PHE A 120 9.06 2.07 -0.17
N LEU A 121 9.37 2.53 1.04
CA LEU A 121 10.61 2.20 1.73
C LEU A 121 10.74 0.70 2.01
N ALA A 122 9.65 0.05 2.44
CA ALA A 122 9.64 -1.38 2.71
C ALA A 122 9.84 -2.21 1.43
N LEU A 123 9.32 -1.77 0.29
CA LEU A 123 9.60 -2.39 -1.02
C LEU A 123 11.06 -2.22 -1.41
N VAL A 124 11.59 -0.99 -1.37
CA VAL A 124 12.96 -0.67 -1.75
C VAL A 124 13.98 -1.45 -0.91
N TRP A 125 13.72 -1.62 0.38
CA TRP A 125 14.60 -2.38 1.28
C TRP A 125 14.35 -3.89 1.28
N GLY A 126 13.45 -4.41 0.44
CA GLY A 126 13.13 -5.84 0.40
C GLY A 126 12.51 -6.37 1.70
N LYS A 127 11.84 -5.49 2.46
CA LYS A 127 11.12 -5.81 3.70
C LYS A 127 9.64 -6.09 3.46
N MET A 128 9.15 -5.80 2.26
CA MET A 128 7.79 -6.12 1.84
C MET A 128 7.77 -6.65 0.41
N GLU A 129 6.88 -7.61 0.16
CA GLU A 129 6.45 -8.02 -1.18
C GLU A 129 4.98 -7.66 -1.38
N TYR A 130 4.67 -7.10 -2.54
CA TYR A 130 3.33 -6.68 -2.91
C TYR A 130 2.70 -7.69 -3.86
N VAL A 131 1.80 -8.52 -3.34
CA VAL A 131 1.25 -9.66 -4.07
C VAL A 131 -0.18 -9.36 -4.51
N GLU A 132 -0.39 -9.24 -5.82
CA GLU A 132 -1.73 -9.10 -6.39
C GLU A 132 -2.34 -10.48 -6.66
N SER A 133 -3.12 -11.00 -5.71
CA SER A 133 -3.84 -12.28 -5.84
C SER A 133 -5.00 -12.36 -4.84
N THR A 134 -5.78 -13.43 -4.91
CA THR A 134 -6.89 -13.73 -4.00
C THR A 134 -6.53 -14.92 -3.11
N VAL A 135 -6.78 -14.80 -1.80
CA VAL A 135 -6.59 -15.92 -0.88
C VAL A 135 -7.58 -17.03 -1.19
N LYS A 136 -7.06 -18.23 -1.44
CA LYS A 136 -7.85 -19.45 -1.71
C LYS A 136 -8.21 -20.19 -0.44
N ARG A 137 -7.23 -20.42 0.44
CA ARG A 137 -7.40 -21.12 1.72
C ARG A 137 -6.20 -20.87 2.65
N PHE A 138 -6.40 -21.17 3.93
CA PHE A 138 -5.34 -21.21 4.93
C PHE A 138 -5.00 -22.65 5.27
N ALA A 139 -3.72 -22.92 5.47
CA ALA A 139 -3.21 -24.15 6.05
C ALA A 139 -2.22 -23.82 7.17
N ARG A 140 -1.74 -24.83 7.88
CA ARG A 140 -0.78 -24.62 8.96
C ARG A 140 0.47 -23.91 8.41
N HIS A 141 0.78 -22.74 8.98
CA HIS A 141 1.89 -21.85 8.59
C HIS A 141 1.92 -21.42 7.12
N THR A 142 0.79 -21.52 6.39
CA THR A 142 0.77 -21.26 4.94
C THR A 142 -0.52 -20.56 4.51
N VAL A 143 -0.39 -19.49 3.73
CA VAL A 143 -1.50 -18.85 3.02
C VAL A 143 -1.44 -19.27 1.56
N HIS A 144 -2.49 -19.95 1.07
CA HIS A 144 -2.56 -20.34 -0.35
C HIS A 144 -3.28 -19.27 -1.15
N LEU A 145 -2.65 -18.83 -2.24
CA LEU A 145 -3.17 -17.86 -3.19
C LEU A 145 -3.67 -18.57 -4.47
N ASN A 146 -4.42 -17.86 -5.31
CA ASN A 146 -4.84 -18.32 -6.64
C ASN A 146 -3.85 -17.90 -7.73
#